data_AF-A0A829QB39-F1
#
_entry.id   AF-A0A829QB39-F1
#
_cell.length_a   1.000
_cell.length_b   1.000
_cell.length_c   1.000
_cell.angle_alpha   90.00
_cell.angle_beta   90.00
_cell.angle_gamma   90.00
#
_symmetry.space_group_name_H-M   'P 1'
#
loop_
_entity.id
_entity.type
_entity.pdbx_description
1 polymer ?
#
loop_
_entity_poly.entity_id
_entity_poly.type
_entity_poly.pdbx_seq_one_letter_code
_entity_poly.pdbx_strand_id
1 'polypeptide(L)'
;MTTRALLVRENREIDLAKLSSDDYQSVIALQGQIRRDDEPQLLCLGARPEEASLYVKRSSKGNYFASHFSGHAHGPHRIATMSDEHRRQTDYFVRAAESAGYAVTRELSTGNGTRLDAAITATVNIGVEVQRSALHLAAAKSRTRRSANAGWHPLWFTTAERRPQWWGHISSLSTTLRIDYWAQALPKPHEATALGISTLVFERCDINAFDHCPVSDKGFCGRWHYKFVPRQGLSVDDVTQLMPAGEIVPIQPYRTDYTRLISREDKYRIEQHDGSGTVDFKPEALPLQVAQATSRGCAQHPHFGCAQCGTVFPAVTAEGRDGWCTTCKSWFTTTLLMPKI
;
A
#
# COMPACT_ATOMS: atom_id res chain seq x y z
N MET A 1 -8.80 -8.44 6.59
CA MET A 1 -10.25 -8.36 6.32
C MET A 1 -10.52 -7.10 5.53
N THR A 2 -11.32 -7.17 4.46
CA THR A 2 -11.75 -5.99 3.69
C THR A 2 -13.03 -5.44 4.29
N THR A 3 -13.17 -4.12 4.30
CA THR A 3 -14.39 -3.39 4.70
C THR A 3 -15.22 -2.96 3.48
N ARG A 4 -14.80 -3.39 2.28
CA ARG A 4 -15.49 -3.08 1.02
C ARG A 4 -16.75 -3.93 0.87
N ALA A 5 -17.83 -3.28 0.46
CA ALA A 5 -19.12 -3.91 0.20
C ALA A 5 -19.74 -3.36 -1.10
N LEU A 6 -20.58 -4.16 -1.74
CA LEU A 6 -21.46 -3.73 -2.82
C LEU A 6 -22.81 -3.34 -2.23
N LEU A 7 -23.21 -2.08 -2.44
CA LEU A 7 -24.58 -1.62 -2.21
C LEU A 7 -25.40 -2.02 -3.44
N VAL A 8 -26.21 -3.07 -3.28
CA VAL A 8 -26.76 -3.84 -4.42
C VAL A 8 -27.73 -3.01 -5.26
N ARG A 9 -28.61 -2.23 -4.61
CA ARG A 9 -29.60 -1.40 -5.31
C ARG A 9 -28.98 -0.38 -6.26
N GLU A 10 -27.80 0.12 -5.92
CA GLU A 10 -27.08 1.12 -6.71
C GLU A 10 -25.99 0.50 -7.59
N ASN A 11 -25.79 -0.82 -7.49
CA ASN A 11 -24.66 -1.53 -8.08
C ASN A 11 -23.32 -0.81 -7.84
N ARG A 12 -23.12 -0.32 -6.61
CA ARG A 12 -22.01 0.57 -6.26
C ARG A 12 -21.16 0.00 -5.14
N GLU A 13 -19.85 0.02 -5.33
CA GLU A 13 -18.89 -0.39 -4.31
C GLU A 13 -18.63 0.74 -3.30
N ILE A 14 -18.72 0.41 -2.01
CA ILE A 14 -18.51 1.32 -0.88
C ILE A 14 -17.48 0.73 0.11
N ASP A 15 -16.80 1.58 0.88
CA ASP A 15 -15.96 1.16 2.01
C ASP A 15 -16.69 1.49 3.31
N LEU A 16 -17.19 0.47 4.00
CA LEU A 16 -17.98 0.62 5.22
C LEU A 16 -17.22 1.34 6.34
N ALA A 17 -15.88 1.32 6.33
CA ALA A 17 -15.08 2.02 7.33
C ALA A 17 -14.88 3.52 7.02
N LYS A 18 -15.29 4.00 5.84
CA LYS A 18 -15.03 5.35 5.33
C LYS A 18 -16.17 5.87 4.44
N LEU A 19 -17.41 5.80 4.91
CA LEU A 19 -18.56 6.24 4.12
C LEU A 19 -18.65 7.77 4.03
N SER A 20 -19.16 8.29 2.91
CA SER A 20 -19.66 9.67 2.86
C SER A 20 -20.81 9.84 3.85
N SER A 21 -21.20 11.08 4.17
CA SER A 21 -22.35 11.32 5.04
C SER A 21 -23.63 10.69 4.49
N ASP A 22 -23.87 10.81 3.18
CA ASP A 22 -25.06 10.27 2.52
C ASP A 22 -25.03 8.75 2.45
N ASP A 23 -23.88 8.16 2.13
CA ASP A 23 -23.70 6.70 2.14
C ASP A 23 -23.87 6.14 3.54
N TYR A 24 -23.35 6.84 4.56
CA TYR A 24 -23.51 6.43 5.95
C TYR A 24 -24.99 6.40 6.34
N GLN A 25 -25.76 7.45 6.03
CA GLN A 25 -27.20 7.47 6.29
C GLN A 25 -27.93 6.36 5.53
N SER A 26 -27.62 6.17 4.25
CA SER A 26 -28.22 5.13 3.41
C SER A 26 -27.95 3.72 3.94
N VAL A 27 -26.72 3.45 4.39
CA VAL A 27 -26.34 2.15 4.95
C VAL A 27 -26.97 1.93 6.32
N ILE A 28 -26.94 2.89 7.25
CA ILE A 28 -27.53 2.67 8.59
C ILE A 28 -29.06 2.56 8.53
N ALA A 29 -29.71 3.17 7.53
CA ALA A 29 -31.15 3.03 7.31
C ALA A 29 -31.56 1.57 7.03
N LEU A 30 -30.63 0.72 6.56
CA LEU A 30 -30.85 -0.71 6.37
C LEU A 30 -30.95 -1.50 7.70
N GLN A 31 -30.70 -0.86 8.85
CA GLN A 31 -30.81 -1.52 10.16
C GLN A 31 -32.23 -2.09 10.34
N GLY A 32 -32.31 -3.40 10.59
CA GLY A 32 -33.57 -4.09 10.81
C GLY A 32 -34.41 -4.32 9.54
N GLN A 33 -33.94 -3.86 8.38
CA GLN A 33 -34.61 -4.03 7.08
C GLN A 33 -34.13 -5.25 6.30
N ILE A 34 -32.96 -5.80 6.62
CA ILE A 34 -32.39 -6.95 5.93
C ILE A 34 -32.55 -8.20 6.79
N ARG A 35 -33.29 -9.20 6.29
CA ARG A 35 -33.42 -10.54 6.87
C ARG A 35 -32.60 -11.55 6.06
N ARG A 36 -32.39 -12.74 6.64
CA ARG A 36 -31.50 -13.76 6.08
C ARG A 36 -31.95 -14.23 4.69
N ASP A 37 -33.26 -14.33 4.49
CA ASP A 37 -33.87 -14.90 3.29
C ASP A 37 -34.34 -13.81 2.29
N ASP A 38 -34.06 -12.54 2.60
CA ASP A 38 -34.36 -11.42 1.70
C ASP A 38 -33.33 -11.34 0.56
N GLU A 39 -33.69 -10.66 -0.53
CA GLU A 39 -32.70 -10.26 -1.51
C GLU A 39 -31.61 -9.40 -0.84
N PRO A 40 -30.32 -9.70 -1.08
CA PRO A 40 -29.24 -9.00 -0.42
C PRO A 40 -29.21 -7.55 -0.85
N GLN A 41 -29.26 -6.63 0.13
CA GLN A 41 -29.09 -5.20 -0.13
C GLN A 41 -27.63 -4.75 -0.01
N LEU A 42 -26.81 -5.54 0.70
CA LEU A 42 -25.40 -5.25 0.96
C LEU A 42 -24.58 -6.55 0.90
N LEU A 43 -23.53 -6.58 0.08
CA LEU A 43 -22.67 -7.75 -0.11
C LEU A 43 -21.22 -7.44 0.25
N CYS A 44 -20.59 -8.23 1.11
CA CYS A 44 -19.17 -8.15 1.41
C CYS A 44 -18.34 -8.65 0.22
N LEU A 45 -17.47 -7.80 -0.32
CA LEU A 45 -16.64 -8.14 -1.47
C LEU A 45 -15.41 -8.98 -1.10
N GLY A 46 -15.22 -9.27 0.18
CA GLY A 46 -14.17 -10.16 0.68
C GLY A 46 -14.63 -11.56 1.03
N ALA A 47 -15.94 -11.84 0.97
CA ALA A 47 -16.50 -13.13 1.30
C ALA A 47 -16.88 -13.91 0.04
N ARG A 48 -17.10 -15.20 0.19
CA ARG A 48 -17.64 -16.03 -0.89
C ARG A 48 -19.08 -15.63 -1.17
N PRO A 49 -19.59 -15.80 -2.40
CA PRO A 49 -20.95 -15.37 -2.77
C PRO A 49 -22.04 -15.85 -1.80
N GLU A 50 -21.96 -17.11 -1.36
CA GLU A 50 -22.90 -17.73 -0.42
C GLU A 50 -22.85 -17.16 1.00
N GLU A 51 -21.79 -16.43 1.34
CA GLU A 51 -21.55 -15.81 2.64
C GLU A 51 -21.55 -14.28 2.55
N ALA A 52 -21.69 -13.69 1.36
CA ALA A 52 -21.44 -12.28 1.14
C ALA A 52 -22.52 -11.38 1.75
N SER A 53 -23.74 -11.87 1.95
CA SER A 53 -24.87 -11.08 2.48
C SER A 53 -24.59 -10.51 3.87
N LEU A 54 -24.73 -9.20 3.97
CA LEU A 54 -24.54 -8.42 5.19
C LEU A 54 -25.87 -7.87 5.71
N TYR A 55 -26.03 -7.84 7.03
CA TYR A 55 -27.08 -7.07 7.71
C TYR A 55 -26.46 -6.01 8.62
N VAL A 56 -27.20 -4.92 8.83
CA VAL A 56 -26.75 -3.82 9.68
C VAL A 56 -27.28 -4.01 11.10
N LYS A 57 -26.38 -3.95 12.08
CA LYS A 57 -26.70 -3.99 13.50
C LYS A 57 -26.11 -2.79 14.23
N ARG A 58 -26.81 -2.35 15.27
CA ARG A 58 -26.33 -1.33 16.21
C ARG A 58 -25.86 -1.99 17.49
N SER A 59 -24.63 -1.68 17.89
CA SER A 59 -24.07 -2.07 19.20
C SER A 59 -24.73 -1.30 20.34
N SER A 60 -24.61 -1.81 21.57
CA SER A 60 -25.07 -1.11 22.78
C SER A 60 -24.40 0.25 22.99
N LYS A 61 -23.18 0.45 22.47
CA LYS A 61 -22.45 1.74 22.47
C LYS A 61 -22.88 2.68 21.34
N GLY A 62 -23.95 2.37 20.63
CA GLY A 62 -24.51 3.20 19.55
C GLY A 62 -23.80 3.10 18.20
N ASN A 63 -22.66 2.41 18.09
CA ASN A 63 -21.94 2.21 16.83
C ASN A 63 -22.66 1.20 15.93
N TYR A 64 -22.60 1.42 14.61
CA TYR A 64 -23.15 0.53 13.60
C TYR A 64 -22.09 -0.43 13.04
N PHE A 65 -22.54 -1.64 12.70
CA PHE A 65 -21.71 -2.69 12.11
C PHE A 65 -22.50 -3.43 11.03
N ALA A 66 -21.84 -3.77 9.92
CA ALA A 66 -22.35 -4.74 8.96
C ALA A 66 -21.84 -6.12 9.34
N SER A 67 -22.72 -7.10 9.48
CA SER A 67 -22.37 -8.46 9.91
C SER A 67 -22.88 -9.49 8.91
N HIS A 68 -22.11 -10.57 8.73
CA HIS A 68 -22.52 -11.70 7.92
C HIS A 68 -23.63 -12.50 8.59
N PHE A 69 -24.64 -12.94 7.84
CA PHE A 69 -25.70 -13.80 8.36
C PHE A 69 -25.19 -15.17 8.80
N SER A 70 -24.22 -15.73 8.09
CA SER A 70 -23.73 -17.10 8.28
C SER A 70 -22.79 -17.25 9.49
N GLY A 71 -22.42 -16.18 10.20
CA GLY A 71 -21.55 -16.26 11.38
C GLY A 71 -20.10 -16.68 11.11
N HIS A 72 -19.65 -16.63 9.85
CA HIS A 72 -18.31 -17.07 9.44
C HIS A 72 -17.21 -16.03 9.75
N ALA A 73 -15.95 -16.46 9.59
CA ALA A 73 -14.71 -15.89 10.16
C ALA A 73 -14.35 -14.43 9.80
N HIS A 74 -15.17 -13.72 9.02
CA HIS A 74 -14.88 -12.35 8.58
C HIS A 74 -15.28 -11.26 9.60
N GLY A 75 -15.92 -11.64 10.72
CA GLY A 75 -16.29 -10.71 11.79
C GLY A 75 -17.25 -9.61 11.34
N PRO A 76 -17.69 -8.74 12.28
CA PRO A 76 -18.47 -7.55 11.93
C PRO A 76 -17.57 -6.46 11.35
N HIS A 77 -18.01 -5.84 10.25
CA HIS A 77 -17.38 -4.66 9.67
C HIS A 77 -17.93 -3.41 10.34
N ARG A 78 -17.07 -2.55 10.88
CA ARG A 78 -17.52 -1.28 11.45
C ARG A 78 -18.05 -0.38 10.32
N ILE A 79 -19.24 0.20 10.54
CA ILE A 79 -19.82 1.23 9.67
C ILE A 79 -19.45 2.58 10.28
N ALA A 80 -18.66 3.37 9.57
CA ALA A 80 -18.20 4.67 10.02
C ALA A 80 -18.17 5.68 8.87
N THR A 81 -18.40 6.95 9.18
CA THR A 81 -18.14 8.05 8.25
C THR A 81 -16.64 8.22 8.05
N MET A 82 -16.26 8.71 6.87
CA MET A 82 -14.95 9.29 6.66
C MET A 82 -14.72 10.40 7.70
N SER A 83 -13.58 10.33 8.36
CA SER A 83 -13.16 11.34 9.33
C SER A 83 -12.86 12.68 8.65
N ASP A 84 -13.12 13.80 9.33
CA ASP A 84 -12.86 15.13 8.81
C ASP A 84 -11.41 15.34 8.36
N GLU A 85 -10.44 14.76 9.06
CA GLU A 85 -9.03 14.91 8.71
C GLU A 85 -8.69 14.16 7.43
N HIS A 86 -9.23 12.95 7.23
CA HIS A 86 -9.07 12.21 5.96
C HIS A 86 -9.67 13.01 4.81
N ARG A 87 -10.88 13.55 5.01
CA ARG A 87 -11.56 14.39 4.02
C ARG A 87 -10.72 15.62 3.70
N ARG A 88 -10.24 16.37 4.69
CA ARG A 88 -9.43 17.58 4.47
C ARG A 88 -8.08 17.26 3.82
N GLN A 89 -7.43 16.16 4.18
CA GLN A 89 -6.21 15.71 3.51
C GLN A 89 -6.48 15.43 2.03
N THR A 90 -7.58 14.75 1.72
CA THR A 90 -8.02 14.51 0.33
C THR A 90 -8.36 15.83 -0.38
N ASP A 91 -9.12 16.71 0.25
CA ASP A 91 -9.49 18.04 -0.27
C ASP A 91 -8.25 18.88 -0.59
N TYR A 92 -7.19 18.77 0.20
CA TYR A 92 -5.95 19.49 -0.02
C TYR A 92 -5.28 19.06 -1.33
N PHE A 93 -5.17 17.75 -1.59
CA PHE A 93 -4.66 17.24 -2.86
C PHE A 93 -5.55 17.63 -4.03
N VAL A 94 -6.88 17.53 -3.87
CA VAL A 94 -7.83 17.93 -4.93
C VAL A 94 -7.64 19.41 -5.28
N ARG A 95 -7.65 20.29 -4.28
CA ARG A 95 -7.47 21.74 -4.48
C ARG A 95 -6.13 22.06 -5.13
N ALA A 96 -5.05 21.42 -4.67
CA ALA A 96 -3.72 21.64 -5.23
C ALA A 96 -3.63 21.20 -6.70
N ALA A 97 -4.18 20.03 -7.03
CA ALA A 97 -4.21 19.52 -8.40
C ALA A 97 -5.10 20.37 -9.33
N GLU A 98 -6.28 20.80 -8.87
CA GLU A 98 -7.15 21.71 -9.61
C GLU A 98 -6.49 23.08 -9.84
N SER A 99 -5.79 23.62 -8.84
CA SER A 99 -5.04 24.88 -8.95
C SER A 99 -3.87 24.77 -9.93
N ALA A 100 -3.30 23.57 -10.09
CA ALA A 100 -2.29 23.26 -11.10
C ALA A 100 -2.89 22.99 -12.50
N GLY A 101 -4.22 23.05 -12.65
CA GLY A 101 -4.92 22.84 -13.91
C GLY A 101 -5.16 21.38 -14.29
N TYR A 102 -5.00 20.43 -13.36
CA TYR A 102 -5.26 19.02 -13.60
C TYR A 102 -6.72 18.63 -13.35
N ALA A 103 -7.20 17.65 -14.12
CA ALA A 103 -8.49 17.02 -13.84
C ALA A 103 -8.36 16.06 -12.67
N VAL A 104 -9.30 16.12 -11.72
CA VAL A 104 -9.28 15.29 -10.51
C VAL A 104 -10.61 14.58 -10.33
N THR A 105 -10.57 13.27 -10.08
CA THR A 105 -11.74 12.49 -9.64
C THR A 105 -11.55 12.07 -8.19
N ARG A 106 -12.52 12.40 -7.34
CA ARG A 106 -12.55 11.95 -5.94
C ARG A 106 -13.04 10.52 -5.85
N GLU A 107 -12.47 9.76 -4.93
CA GLU A 107 -12.90 8.41 -4.58
C GLU A 107 -13.07 7.45 -5.78
N LEU A 108 -12.14 7.50 -6.74
CA LEU A 108 -12.20 6.72 -7.98
C LEU A 108 -11.97 5.23 -7.72
N SER A 109 -12.95 4.38 -8.08
CA SER A 109 -12.72 2.93 -8.17
C SER A 109 -11.88 2.60 -9.39
N THR A 110 -10.80 1.84 -9.20
CA THR A 110 -9.86 1.52 -10.29
C THR A 110 -10.29 0.31 -11.14
N GLY A 111 -11.40 -0.35 -10.78
CA GLY A 111 -11.81 -1.63 -11.37
C GLY A 111 -10.95 -2.83 -10.93
N ASN A 112 -9.79 -2.61 -10.29
CA ASN A 112 -8.86 -3.64 -9.83
C ASN A 112 -8.88 -3.83 -8.31
N GLY A 113 -10.04 -3.68 -7.68
CA GLY A 113 -10.15 -3.91 -6.23
C GLY A 113 -9.43 -2.87 -5.37
N THR A 114 -9.23 -1.65 -5.89
CA THR A 114 -8.74 -0.47 -5.15
C THR A 114 -9.61 0.75 -5.44
N ARG A 115 -9.63 1.70 -4.51
CA ARG A 115 -10.34 2.98 -4.62
C ARG A 115 -9.39 4.07 -4.17
N LEU A 116 -9.06 4.98 -5.06
CA LEU A 116 -8.13 6.09 -4.83
C LEU A 116 -8.89 7.22 -4.13
N ASP A 117 -8.30 7.87 -3.14
CA ASP A 117 -8.95 9.00 -2.47
C ASP A 117 -9.07 10.21 -3.42
N ALA A 118 -8.02 10.47 -4.20
CA ALA A 118 -8.04 11.40 -5.32
C ALA A 118 -7.25 10.81 -6.51
N ALA A 119 -7.82 10.91 -7.70
CA ALA A 119 -7.22 10.44 -8.94
C ALA A 119 -6.96 11.64 -9.86
N ILE A 120 -5.69 11.98 -10.05
CA ILE A 120 -5.23 13.16 -10.80
C ILE A 120 -4.79 12.70 -12.19
N THR A 121 -5.49 13.17 -13.22
CA THR A 121 -5.20 12.84 -14.63
C THR A 121 -4.31 13.91 -15.24
N ALA A 122 -3.15 13.49 -15.75
CA ALA A 122 -2.13 14.36 -16.35
C ALA A 122 -1.20 13.54 -17.26
N THR A 123 0.00 14.07 -17.56
CA THR A 123 1.08 13.33 -18.24
C THR A 123 1.37 12.00 -17.55
N VAL A 124 1.42 12.02 -16.21
CA VAL A 124 1.47 10.84 -15.36
C VAL A 124 0.22 10.82 -14.49
N ASN A 125 -0.62 9.80 -14.64
CA ASN A 125 -1.79 9.62 -13.80
C ASN A 125 -1.37 9.27 -12.37
N ILE A 126 -1.76 10.10 -11.39
CA ILE A 126 -1.42 9.90 -9.98
C ILE A 126 -2.67 9.51 -9.19
N GLY A 127 -2.58 8.41 -8.42
CA GLY A 127 -3.61 8.00 -7.47
C GLY A 127 -3.18 8.28 -6.04
N VAL A 128 -3.77 9.29 -5.41
CA VAL A 128 -3.49 9.64 -4.01
C VAL A 128 -4.23 8.67 -3.07
N GLU A 129 -3.50 8.16 -2.09
CA GLU A 129 -3.98 7.22 -1.05
C GLU A 129 -3.65 7.78 0.34
N VAL A 130 -4.62 8.38 1.00
CA VAL A 130 -4.51 8.93 2.36
C VAL A 130 -4.67 7.78 3.37
N GLN A 131 -3.61 7.52 4.14
CA GLN A 131 -3.56 6.42 5.09
C GLN A 131 -3.33 6.92 6.52
N ARG A 132 -4.40 6.87 7.32
CA ARG A 132 -4.39 7.25 8.75
C ARG A 132 -4.27 6.07 9.71
N SER A 133 -4.86 4.93 9.37
CA SER A 133 -4.84 3.75 10.22
C SER A 133 -3.61 2.90 9.97
N ALA A 134 -3.25 2.06 10.95
CA ALA A 134 -2.18 1.09 10.77
C ALA A 134 -2.49 0.18 9.56
N LEU A 135 -1.55 0.12 8.63
CA LEU A 135 -1.61 -0.75 7.46
C LEU A 135 -0.31 -1.53 7.36
N HIS A 136 -0.42 -2.85 7.17
CA HIS A 136 0.75 -3.70 7.01
C HIS A 136 1.41 -3.47 5.65
N LEU A 137 2.74 -3.59 5.59
CA LEU A 137 3.52 -3.39 4.37
C LEU A 137 3.02 -4.23 3.18
N ALA A 138 2.71 -5.51 3.41
CA ALA A 138 2.21 -6.40 2.36
C ALA A 138 0.88 -5.92 1.75
N ALA A 139 -0.02 -5.36 2.57
CA ALA A 139 -1.29 -4.82 2.09
C ALA A 139 -1.09 -3.53 1.29
N ALA A 140 -0.17 -2.66 1.72
CA ALA A 140 0.18 -1.44 1.00
C ALA A 140 0.82 -1.75 -0.36
N LYS A 141 1.78 -2.69 -0.42
CA LYS A 141 2.37 -3.17 -1.69
C LYS A 141 1.32 -3.76 -2.62
N SER A 142 0.42 -4.60 -2.09
CA SER A 142 -0.65 -5.21 -2.87
C SER A 142 -1.60 -4.17 -3.48
N ARG A 143 -2.03 -3.17 -2.71
CA ARG A 143 -2.87 -2.06 -3.22
C ARG A 143 -2.14 -1.22 -4.24
N THR A 144 -0.88 -0.87 -3.96
CA THR A 144 -0.02 -0.10 -4.87
C THR A 144 0.08 -0.78 -6.23
N ARG A 145 0.37 -2.10 -6.23
CA ARG A 145 0.43 -2.90 -7.46
C ARG A 145 -0.90 -2.90 -8.22
N ARG A 146 -2.03 -3.09 -7.55
CA ARG A 146 -3.35 -3.13 -8.21
C ARG A 146 -3.74 -1.79 -8.83
N SER A 147 -3.49 -0.68 -8.13
CA SER A 147 -3.71 0.67 -8.67
C SER A 147 -2.77 0.96 -9.85
N ALA A 148 -1.50 0.58 -9.76
CA ALA A 148 -0.55 0.71 -10.87
C ALA A 148 -0.97 -0.10 -12.11
N ASN A 149 -1.41 -1.35 -11.92
CA ASN A 149 -1.94 -2.18 -12.99
C ASN A 149 -3.21 -1.60 -13.63
N ALA A 150 -3.92 -0.71 -12.93
CA ALA A 150 -5.06 0.05 -13.47
C ALA A 150 -4.64 1.38 -14.14
N GLY A 151 -3.34 1.62 -14.33
CA GLY A 151 -2.81 2.82 -14.97
C GLY A 151 -2.62 4.03 -14.04
N TRP A 152 -2.68 3.83 -12.72
CA TRP A 152 -2.54 4.90 -11.72
C TRP A 152 -1.27 4.74 -10.91
N HIS A 153 -0.36 5.71 -10.98
CA HIS A 153 0.82 5.73 -10.12
C HIS A 153 0.42 6.11 -8.69
N PRO A 154 0.53 5.22 -7.69
CA PRO A 154 0.00 5.52 -6.36
C PRO A 154 0.94 6.44 -5.57
N LEU A 155 0.40 7.46 -4.92
CA LEU A 155 1.10 8.33 -3.97
C LEU A 155 0.46 8.18 -2.59
N TRP A 156 1.17 7.53 -1.67
CA TRP A 156 0.67 7.30 -0.32
C TRP A 156 0.97 8.49 0.58
N PHE A 157 -0.06 9.06 1.18
CA PHE A 157 0.07 10.18 2.10
C PHE A 157 -0.26 9.77 3.54
N THR A 158 0.55 10.23 4.50
CA THR A 158 0.27 10.02 5.92
C THR A 158 0.76 11.17 6.79
N THR A 159 0.06 11.41 7.89
CA THR A 159 0.47 12.31 8.97
C THR A 159 0.62 11.57 10.30
N ALA A 160 0.84 10.25 10.24
CA ALA A 160 1.03 9.44 11.43
C ALA A 160 2.30 9.86 12.17
N GLU A 161 2.21 10.09 13.48
CA GLU A 161 3.36 10.47 14.31
C GLU A 161 4.47 9.41 14.27
N ARG A 162 4.07 8.14 14.27
CA ARG A 162 4.98 7.03 14.05
C ARG A 162 4.99 6.68 12.57
N ARG A 163 6.18 6.69 11.98
CA ARG A 163 6.41 6.28 10.59
C ARG A 163 5.89 4.84 10.37
N PRO A 164 4.96 4.64 9.41
CA PRO A 164 4.39 3.33 9.15
C PRO A 164 5.41 2.40 8.48
N GLN A 165 5.22 1.08 8.64
CA GLN A 165 6.13 0.06 8.07
C GLN A 165 6.21 0.09 6.54
N TRP A 166 5.20 0.63 5.85
CA TRP A 166 5.22 0.77 4.40
C TRP A 166 5.99 2.00 3.91
N TRP A 167 6.30 2.94 4.81
CA TRP A 167 6.96 4.18 4.43
C TRP A 167 8.29 3.92 3.75
N GLY A 168 8.44 4.48 2.56
CA GLY A 168 9.68 4.38 1.80
C GLY A 168 9.89 3.02 1.13
N HIS A 169 8.94 2.08 1.21
CA HIS A 169 8.93 0.86 0.37
C HIS A 169 7.97 0.95 -0.83
N ILE A 170 7.22 2.05 -0.87
CA ILE A 170 6.32 2.50 -1.93
C ILE A 170 6.43 4.03 -2.00
N SER A 171 5.96 4.65 -3.09
CA SER A 171 5.88 6.10 -3.24
C SER A 171 5.11 6.72 -2.07
N SER A 172 5.81 7.42 -1.18
CA SER A 172 5.30 7.88 0.11
C SER A 172 5.59 9.36 0.31
N LEU A 173 4.59 10.09 0.84
CA LEU A 173 4.67 11.51 1.16
C LEU A 173 4.09 11.75 2.56
N SER A 174 4.63 12.73 3.27
CA SER A 174 4.11 13.23 4.54
C SER A 174 4.24 14.73 4.57
N THR A 175 3.92 15.34 5.70
CA THR A 175 4.04 16.77 5.91
C THR A 175 4.47 17.10 7.32
N THR A 176 5.00 18.30 7.51
CA THR A 176 5.31 18.89 8.82
C THR A 176 4.05 19.17 9.65
N LEU A 177 2.88 19.34 9.01
CA LEU A 177 1.63 19.58 9.71
C LEU A 177 1.11 18.32 10.41
N ARG A 178 0.91 18.44 11.72
CA ARG A 178 0.40 17.37 12.57
C ARG A 178 -1.09 17.14 12.37
N ILE A 179 -1.56 15.95 12.76
CA ILE A 179 -2.94 15.51 12.55
C ILE A 179 -4.00 16.39 13.25
N ASP A 180 -3.67 16.98 14.40
CA ASP A 180 -4.53 17.90 15.16
C ASP A 180 -4.82 19.20 14.39
N TYR A 181 -3.89 19.65 13.54
CA TYR A 181 -4.15 20.76 12.62
C TYR A 181 -5.24 20.36 11.61
N TRP A 182 -5.10 19.19 10.98
CA TRP A 182 -6.08 18.65 10.03
C TRP A 182 -7.44 18.36 10.68
N ALA A 183 -7.51 18.18 12.00
CA ALA A 183 -8.77 18.06 12.75
C ALA A 183 -9.52 19.39 12.89
N GLN A 184 -8.81 20.51 12.81
CA GLN A 184 -9.38 21.84 13.01
C GLN A 184 -9.64 22.57 11.69
N ALA A 185 -8.71 22.48 10.73
CA ALA A 185 -8.78 23.26 9.50
C ALA A 185 -8.17 22.53 8.30
N LEU A 186 -8.60 22.94 7.10
CA LEU A 186 -7.89 22.64 5.87
C LEU A 186 -6.75 23.64 5.75
N PRO A 187 -5.47 23.22 5.64
CA PRO A 187 -4.37 24.16 5.52
C PRO A 187 -4.50 25.05 4.28
N LYS A 188 -3.92 26.25 4.33
CA LYS A 188 -3.85 27.18 3.21
C LYS A 188 -2.95 26.63 2.09
N PRO A 189 -3.08 27.11 0.85
CA PRO A 189 -2.18 26.71 -0.24
C PRO A 189 -0.71 26.89 0.16
N HIS A 190 0.12 25.88 -0.15
CA HIS A 190 1.54 25.79 0.16
C HIS A 190 1.92 25.82 1.66
N GLU A 191 0.95 25.73 2.59
CA GLU A 191 1.24 25.73 4.03
C GLU A 191 1.83 24.38 4.49
N ALA A 192 1.37 23.28 3.91
CA ALA A 192 1.83 21.95 4.26
C ALA A 192 3.19 21.65 3.61
N THR A 193 4.30 21.87 4.31
CA THR A 193 5.64 21.47 3.81
C THR A 193 5.68 19.97 3.59
N ALA A 194 6.14 19.52 2.44
CA ALA A 194 6.27 18.11 2.08
C ALA A 194 7.49 17.45 2.72
N LEU A 195 7.32 16.21 3.15
CA LEU A 195 8.38 15.33 3.66
C LEU A 195 8.41 14.02 2.87
N GLY A 196 9.59 13.43 2.74
CA GLY A 196 9.78 12.16 2.00
C GLY A 196 10.35 12.32 0.59
N ILE A 197 10.62 13.57 0.17
CA ILE A 197 11.33 13.89 -1.07
C ILE A 197 12.82 13.93 -0.78
N SER A 198 13.62 13.36 -1.67
CA SER A 198 15.08 13.39 -1.61
C SER A 198 15.68 14.17 -2.77
N THR A 199 16.89 14.66 -2.56
CA THR A 199 17.78 15.17 -3.59
C THR A 199 19.09 14.42 -3.52
N LEU A 200 19.87 14.51 -4.59
CA LEU A 200 21.12 13.80 -4.76
C LEU A 200 22.33 14.68 -4.42
N VAL A 201 23.21 14.15 -3.57
CA VAL A 201 24.55 14.71 -3.39
C VAL A 201 25.59 13.68 -3.78
N PHE A 202 26.60 14.12 -4.53
CA PHE A 202 27.76 13.30 -4.87
C PHE A 202 28.91 13.67 -3.96
N GLU A 203 29.52 12.67 -3.33
CA GLU A 203 30.66 12.84 -2.44
C GLU A 203 31.71 11.76 -2.74
N ARG A 204 32.97 12.03 -2.40
CA ARG A 204 34.01 11.00 -2.49
C ARG A 204 33.77 9.94 -1.43
N CYS A 205 34.01 8.69 -1.79
CA CYS A 205 33.93 7.55 -0.89
C CYS A 205 35.08 7.60 0.12
N ASP A 206 34.79 8.15 1.30
CA ASP A 206 35.66 8.18 2.47
C ASP A 206 34.85 8.04 3.77
N ILE A 207 35.56 8.02 4.90
CA ILE A 207 35.01 7.81 6.24
C ILE A 207 34.09 8.95 6.73
N ASN A 208 34.19 10.15 6.14
CA ASN A 208 33.37 11.29 6.54
C ASN A 208 32.05 11.34 5.75
N ALA A 209 32.04 10.80 4.54
CA ALA A 209 30.92 10.88 3.62
C ALA A 209 29.98 9.67 3.67
N PHE A 210 30.51 8.46 3.94
CA PHE A 210 29.78 7.20 3.90
C PHE A 210 30.17 6.27 5.06
N ASP A 211 29.24 5.43 5.52
CA ASP A 211 29.54 4.39 6.53
C ASP A 211 30.38 3.24 5.95
N HIS A 212 30.21 2.96 4.65
CA HIS A 212 30.96 1.98 3.86
C HIS A 212 30.85 2.33 2.37
N CYS A 213 31.73 1.78 1.53
CA CYS A 213 31.60 1.94 0.08
C CYS A 213 30.30 1.29 -0.44
N PRO A 214 29.39 2.06 -1.09
CA PRO A 214 28.11 1.54 -1.62
C PRO A 214 28.26 0.46 -2.69
N VAL A 215 29.42 0.41 -3.37
CA VAL A 215 29.66 -0.54 -4.47
C VAL A 215 30.39 -1.80 -4.01
N SER A 216 31.48 -1.64 -3.24
CA SER A 216 32.32 -2.78 -2.81
C SER A 216 31.87 -3.38 -1.48
N ASP A 217 31.05 -2.68 -0.70
CA ASP A 217 30.64 -3.04 0.67
C ASP A 217 31.82 -3.32 1.62
N LYS A 218 33.02 -2.86 1.23
CA LYS A 218 34.30 -3.09 1.90
C LYS A 218 35.20 -1.88 1.72
N GLY A 219 35.67 -1.33 2.85
CA GLY A 219 36.55 -0.17 2.89
C GLY A 219 35.96 1.05 2.18
N PHE A 220 36.83 2.03 1.90
CA PHE A 220 36.50 3.24 1.16
C PHE A 220 37.28 3.23 -0.16
N CYS A 221 36.59 3.33 -1.30
CA CYS A 221 37.24 3.17 -2.61
C CYS A 221 37.80 4.47 -3.21
N GLY A 222 37.55 5.63 -2.56
CA GLY A 222 37.98 6.95 -3.03
C GLY A 222 37.27 7.48 -4.28
N ARG A 223 36.35 6.72 -4.90
CA ARG A 223 35.56 7.16 -6.06
C ARG A 223 34.36 8.00 -5.61
N TRP A 224 33.77 8.74 -6.55
CA TRP A 224 32.53 9.47 -6.29
C TRP A 224 31.35 8.51 -6.22
N HIS A 225 30.50 8.68 -5.23
CA HIS A 225 29.22 8.00 -5.10
C HIS A 225 28.14 9.02 -4.73
N TYR A 226 26.88 8.68 -5.02
CA TYR A 226 25.77 9.47 -4.56
C TYR A 226 25.21 8.96 -3.23
N LYS A 227 24.61 9.87 -2.48
CA LYS A 227 23.68 9.56 -1.38
C LYS A 227 22.45 10.45 -1.46
N PHE A 228 21.36 9.96 -0.90
CA PHE A 228 20.11 10.68 -0.81
C PHE A 228 20.08 11.53 0.44
N VAL A 229 19.80 12.82 0.29
CA VAL A 229 19.54 13.74 1.41
C VAL A 229 18.13 14.31 1.29
N PRO A 230 17.46 14.67 2.40
CA PRO A 230 16.13 15.27 2.35
C PRO A 230 16.13 16.54 1.49
N ARG A 231 15.21 16.63 0.53
CA ARG A 231 14.95 17.86 -0.21
C ARG A 231 13.98 18.71 0.60
N GLN A 232 14.42 19.90 1.02
CA GLN A 232 13.58 20.88 1.71
C GLN A 232 12.97 21.90 0.74
N GLY A 233 12.01 22.68 1.24
CA GLY A 233 11.45 23.84 0.53
C GLY A 233 10.32 23.54 -0.45
N LEU A 234 9.84 22.29 -0.52
CA LEU A 234 8.64 21.95 -1.28
C LEU A 234 7.43 21.80 -0.37
N SER A 235 6.27 22.28 -0.80
CA SER A 235 4.97 21.99 -0.19
C SER A 235 4.36 20.71 -0.78
N VAL A 236 3.31 20.20 -0.13
CA VAL A 236 2.49 19.12 -0.68
C VAL A 236 1.82 19.56 -1.99
N ASP A 237 1.45 20.83 -2.14
CA ASP A 237 0.92 21.39 -3.39
C ASP A 237 1.97 21.30 -4.50
N ASP A 238 3.22 21.65 -4.23
CA ASP A 238 4.31 21.58 -5.22
C ASP A 238 4.52 20.14 -5.68
N VAL A 239 4.46 19.15 -4.78
CA VAL A 239 4.54 17.73 -5.17
C VAL A 239 3.33 17.32 -6.00
N THR A 240 2.14 17.79 -5.61
CA THR A 240 0.89 17.51 -6.33
C THR A 240 0.89 18.14 -7.72
N GLN A 241 1.65 19.21 -7.94
CA GLN A 241 1.89 19.79 -9.25
C GLN A 241 2.96 19.03 -10.05
N LEU A 242 4.12 18.77 -9.43
CA LEU A 242 5.32 18.27 -10.10
C LEU A 242 5.26 16.78 -10.41
N MET A 243 4.60 15.97 -9.58
CA MET A 243 4.53 14.53 -9.78
C MET A 243 3.66 14.13 -10.99
N PRO A 244 2.45 14.70 -11.19
CA PRO A 244 1.67 14.45 -12.41
C PRO A 244 2.31 15.02 -13.69
N ALA A 245 3.13 16.08 -13.58
CA ALA A 245 3.98 16.55 -14.68
C ALA A 245 5.16 15.58 -14.99
N GLY A 246 5.45 14.66 -14.06
CA GLY A 246 6.58 13.74 -14.12
C GLY A 246 7.92 14.41 -13.78
N GLU A 247 7.92 15.58 -13.15
CA GLU A 247 9.12 16.30 -12.71
C GLU A 247 9.64 15.78 -11.36
N ILE A 248 8.74 15.25 -10.52
CA ILE A 248 9.08 14.40 -9.39
C ILE A 248 8.71 12.96 -9.75
N VAL A 249 9.67 12.06 -9.63
CA VAL A 249 9.52 10.65 -9.99
C VAL A 249 9.93 9.75 -8.83
N PRO A 250 9.24 8.61 -8.66
CA PRO A 250 9.69 7.56 -7.77
C PRO A 250 10.75 6.71 -8.43
N ILE A 251 11.83 6.47 -7.71
CA ILE A 251 12.89 5.54 -8.11
C ILE A 251 13.05 4.44 -7.07
N GLN A 252 13.61 3.33 -7.49
CA GLN A 252 14.08 2.27 -6.61
C GLN A 252 15.57 2.04 -6.88
N PRO A 253 16.47 2.63 -6.06
CA PRO A 253 17.90 2.48 -6.23
C PRO A 253 18.33 1.01 -6.19
N TYR A 254 19.37 0.68 -6.96
CA TYR A 254 19.87 -0.68 -7.09
C TYR A 254 20.20 -1.31 -5.72
N ARG A 255 19.84 -2.60 -5.54
CA ARG A 255 20.00 -3.38 -4.29
C ARG A 255 19.24 -2.84 -3.07
N THR A 256 18.28 -1.94 -3.26
CA THR A 256 17.40 -1.50 -2.17
C THR A 256 15.95 -1.91 -2.43
N ASP A 257 15.23 -2.23 -1.38
CA ASP A 257 13.77 -2.41 -1.41
C ASP A 257 13.03 -1.10 -1.08
N TYR A 258 13.75 0.02 -1.13
CA TYR A 258 13.28 1.34 -0.78
C TYR A 258 12.97 2.17 -2.02
N THR A 259 11.82 2.82 -2.00
CA THR A 259 11.41 3.85 -2.95
C THR A 259 11.84 5.23 -2.46
N ARG A 260 12.25 6.10 -3.40
CA ARG A 260 12.54 7.52 -3.15
C ARG A 260 11.81 8.39 -4.17
N LEU A 261 11.22 9.50 -3.72
CA LEU A 261 10.73 10.55 -4.61
C LEU A 261 11.86 11.55 -4.84
N ILE A 262 12.27 11.75 -6.09
CA ILE A 262 13.37 12.66 -6.48
C ILE A 262 12.97 13.49 -7.70
N SER A 263 13.77 14.49 -8.06
CA SER A 263 13.57 15.18 -9.35
C SER A 263 13.90 14.26 -10.52
N ARG A 264 13.27 14.50 -11.68
CA ARG A 264 13.63 13.83 -12.94
C ARG A 264 15.10 14.07 -13.30
N GLU A 265 15.62 15.27 -13.03
CA GLU A 265 17.02 15.61 -13.24
C GLU A 265 17.96 14.72 -12.41
N ASP A 266 17.69 14.53 -11.11
CA ASP A 266 18.50 13.66 -10.27
C ASP A 266 18.41 12.19 -10.70
N LYS A 267 17.25 11.74 -11.20
CA LYS A 267 17.12 10.42 -11.82
C LYS A 267 18.10 10.28 -12.98
N TYR A 268 18.15 11.24 -13.90
CA TYR A 268 19.09 11.20 -15.02
C TYR A 268 20.56 11.19 -14.57
N ARG A 269 20.90 11.95 -13.52
CA ARG A 269 22.25 11.96 -12.95
C ARG A 269 22.65 10.59 -12.38
N ILE A 270 21.71 9.89 -11.73
CA ILE A 270 21.95 8.52 -11.24
C ILE A 270 22.17 7.56 -12.42
N GLU A 271 21.31 7.60 -13.42
CA GLU A 271 21.39 6.70 -14.59
C GLU A 271 22.72 6.88 -15.35
N GLN A 272 23.19 8.12 -15.47
CA GLN A 272 24.51 8.44 -16.04
C GLN A 272 25.67 7.94 -15.17
N HIS A 273 25.52 7.99 -13.85
CA HIS A 273 26.57 7.58 -12.92
C HIS A 273 26.71 6.05 -12.81
N ASP A 274 25.58 5.34 -12.68
CA ASP A 274 25.59 3.90 -12.42
C ASP A 274 25.81 3.08 -13.69
N GLY A 275 25.49 3.62 -14.88
CA GLY A 275 25.64 2.95 -16.16
C GLY A 275 24.85 1.63 -16.31
N SER A 276 24.00 1.29 -15.33
CA SER A 276 23.38 -0.03 -15.15
C SER A 276 21.94 -0.13 -15.66
N GLY A 277 21.42 0.96 -16.24
CA GLY A 277 20.05 1.03 -16.78
C GLY A 277 19.11 1.87 -15.91
N THR A 278 17.81 1.74 -16.16
CA THR A 278 16.77 2.56 -15.53
C THR A 278 16.58 2.22 -14.05
N VAL A 279 16.57 3.22 -13.18
CA VAL A 279 16.29 3.07 -11.72
C VAL A 279 14.80 3.22 -11.39
N ASP A 280 13.94 3.06 -12.40
CA ASP A 280 12.51 3.26 -12.27
C ASP A 280 11.89 2.35 -11.21
N PHE A 281 11.09 2.96 -10.34
CA PHE A 281 10.23 2.20 -9.45
C PHE A 281 9.12 1.53 -10.26
N LYS A 282 9.06 0.19 -10.20
CA LYS A 282 8.07 -0.64 -10.89
C LYS A 282 7.06 -1.19 -9.87
N PRO A 283 6.01 -0.43 -9.51
CA PRO A 283 5.01 -0.89 -8.55
C PRO A 283 4.33 -2.20 -8.95
N GLU A 284 4.21 -2.47 -10.25
CA GLU A 284 3.67 -3.70 -10.83
C GLU A 284 4.51 -4.95 -10.53
N ALA A 285 5.82 -4.77 -10.31
CA ALA A 285 6.77 -5.85 -10.02
C ALA A 285 6.84 -6.19 -8.53
N LEU A 286 6.07 -5.51 -7.67
CA LEU A 286 6.07 -5.78 -6.23
C LEU A 286 5.62 -7.22 -5.95
N PRO A 287 6.39 -7.99 -5.15
CA PRO A 287 6.05 -9.37 -4.85
C PRO A 287 4.75 -9.43 -4.05
N LEU A 288 3.81 -10.25 -4.53
CA LEU A 288 2.62 -10.61 -3.78
C LEU A 288 3.02 -11.72 -2.83
N GLN A 289 2.90 -11.49 -1.52
CA GLN A 289 2.73 -12.61 -0.61
C GLN A 289 1.34 -13.20 -0.89
N VAL A 290 1.29 -14.26 -1.70
CA VAL A 290 0.07 -15.06 -1.83
C VAL A 290 -0.12 -15.74 -0.48
N ALA A 291 -1.12 -15.32 0.27
CA ALA A 291 -1.62 -16.10 1.39
C ALA A 291 -2.29 -17.37 0.82
N GLN A 292 -1.52 -18.41 0.55
CA GLN A 292 -2.08 -19.74 0.33
C GLN A 292 -2.29 -20.40 1.70
N ALA A 293 -3.48 -20.20 2.24
CA ALA A 293 -4.05 -21.09 3.22
C ALA A 293 -5.50 -21.36 2.83
N THR A 294 -5.70 -22.20 1.81
CA THR A 294 -6.95 -22.93 1.65
C THR A 294 -6.74 -24.33 2.20
N SER A 295 -7.03 -24.49 3.48
CA SER A 295 -7.26 -25.79 4.09
C SER A 295 -8.51 -26.40 3.47
N ARG A 296 -8.36 -27.31 2.52
CA ARG A 296 -9.30 -28.40 2.20
C ARG A 296 -8.60 -29.44 1.32
N GLY A 297 -8.13 -30.51 1.98
CA GLY A 297 -7.91 -31.86 1.44
C GLY A 297 -6.98 -32.04 0.24
N CYS A 298 -5.75 -32.52 0.48
CA CYS A 298 -5.05 -33.35 -0.51
C CYS A 298 -4.14 -34.35 0.23
N ALA A 299 -4.62 -35.59 0.37
CA ALA A 299 -3.96 -36.69 1.08
C ALA A 299 -2.80 -37.34 0.27
N GLN A 300 -2.13 -36.61 -0.61
CA GLN A 300 -1.16 -37.21 -1.56
C GLN A 300 0.10 -36.38 -1.85
N HIS A 301 0.44 -35.39 -1.02
CA HIS A 301 1.75 -34.73 -1.17
C HIS A 301 2.79 -35.41 -0.27
N PRO A 302 3.97 -35.82 -0.81
CA PRO A 302 5.04 -36.35 0.02
C PRO A 302 5.49 -35.27 1.01
N HIS A 303 5.33 -35.58 2.29
CA HIS A 303 5.77 -34.76 3.39
C HIS A 303 7.30 -34.85 3.52
N PHE A 304 8.00 -33.73 3.41
CA PHE A 304 9.44 -33.67 3.67
C PHE A 304 9.65 -33.45 5.17
N GLY A 305 10.33 -34.39 5.84
CA GLY A 305 10.66 -34.30 7.27
C GLY A 305 12.09 -33.85 7.50
N CYS A 306 12.31 -32.98 8.50
CA CYS A 306 13.66 -32.70 8.99
C CYS A 306 14.25 -33.95 9.65
N ALA A 307 15.34 -34.50 9.12
CA ALA A 307 15.98 -35.71 9.66
C ALA A 307 16.47 -35.55 11.11
N GLN A 308 16.72 -34.32 11.56
CA GLN A 308 17.26 -34.04 12.89
C GLN A 308 16.18 -33.94 13.98
N CYS A 309 14.96 -33.50 13.62
CA CYS A 309 13.93 -33.20 14.62
C CYS A 309 12.51 -33.65 14.22
N GLY A 310 12.33 -34.30 13.08
CA GLY A 310 11.06 -34.90 12.67
C GLY A 310 9.99 -33.91 12.20
N THR A 311 10.26 -32.60 12.23
CA THR A 311 9.32 -31.57 11.77
C THR A 311 8.99 -31.78 10.30
N VAL A 312 7.70 -31.93 9.99
CA VAL A 312 7.18 -32.11 8.63
C VAL A 312 6.88 -30.76 7.99
N PHE A 313 7.40 -30.52 6.80
CA PHE A 313 7.14 -29.32 6.02
C PHE A 313 6.09 -29.59 4.92
N PRO A 314 5.16 -28.64 4.66
CA PRO A 314 4.35 -28.67 3.45
C PRO A 314 5.28 -28.48 2.24
N ALA A 315 5.13 -29.33 1.22
CA ALA A 315 5.98 -29.33 0.04
C ALA A 315 5.84 -28.02 -0.77
N VAL A 316 6.67 -27.03 -0.48
CA VAL A 316 6.85 -25.85 -1.33
C VAL A 316 8.30 -25.38 -1.26
N THR A 317 9.16 -26.00 -2.06
CA THR A 317 10.15 -25.23 -2.85
C THR A 317 10.33 -25.95 -4.18
N ALA A 318 9.94 -25.26 -5.25
CA ALA A 318 10.33 -25.63 -6.59
C ALA A 318 11.87 -25.64 -6.68
N GLU A 319 12.39 -26.72 -7.28
CA GLU A 319 13.72 -26.89 -7.85
C GLU A 319 14.91 -26.55 -6.92
N GLY A 320 15.43 -27.60 -6.27
CA GLY A 320 16.87 -27.75 -6.02
C GLY A 320 17.54 -26.77 -5.04
N ARG A 321 16.80 -26.19 -4.09
CA ARG A 321 17.40 -25.32 -3.06
C ARG A 321 17.27 -25.90 -1.65
N ASP A 322 18.34 -25.70 -0.88
CA ASP A 322 18.48 -26.09 0.51
C ASP A 322 17.34 -25.52 1.37
N GLY A 323 16.79 -26.36 2.24
CA GLY A 323 15.74 -25.98 3.18
C GLY A 323 16.33 -25.53 4.52
N TRP A 324 15.74 -24.51 5.15
CA TRP A 324 16.11 -24.06 6.50
C TRP A 324 15.07 -24.52 7.51
N CYS A 325 15.48 -25.33 8.49
CA CYS A 325 14.59 -25.74 9.59
C CYS A 325 14.58 -24.67 10.68
N THR A 326 13.46 -23.97 10.88
CA THR A 326 13.35 -22.92 11.90
C THR A 326 13.41 -23.43 13.34
N THR A 327 13.00 -24.68 13.58
CA THR A 327 13.07 -25.31 14.91
C THR A 327 14.51 -25.62 15.29
N CYS A 328 15.29 -26.10 14.33
CA CYS A 328 16.60 -26.71 14.57
C CYS A 328 17.74 -25.78 14.11
N LYS A 329 17.39 -24.64 13.49
CA LYS A 329 18.28 -23.60 12.93
C LYS A 329 19.40 -24.20 12.07
N SER A 330 19.06 -25.21 11.28
CA SER A 330 20.01 -25.93 10.42
C SER A 330 19.52 -25.96 8.97
N TRP A 331 20.49 -25.88 8.05
CA TRP A 331 20.28 -26.11 6.62
C TRP A 331 20.26 -27.61 6.35
N PHE A 332 19.38 -28.05 5.46
CA PHE A 332 19.38 -29.41 4.93
C PHE A 332 19.31 -29.41 3.40
N THR A 333 20.09 -30.31 2.80
CA THR A 333 20.07 -30.61 1.37
C THR A 333 18.98 -31.64 1.10
N THR A 334 18.08 -31.32 0.15
CA THR A 334 17.04 -32.26 -0.27
C THR A 334 17.67 -33.29 -1.21
N THR A 335 18.20 -34.39 -0.69
CA THR A 335 18.60 -35.52 -1.55
C THR A 335 17.34 -36.29 -1.92
N LEU A 336 16.91 -36.16 -3.19
CA LEU A 336 15.86 -37.01 -3.78
C LEU A 336 16.35 -38.47 -3.76
N LEU A 337 15.93 -39.25 -2.77
CA LEU A 337 15.97 -40.70 -2.87
C LEU A 337 14.80 -41.12 -3.76
N MET A 338 15.07 -41.30 -5.06
CA MET A 338 14.14 -42.02 -5.91
C MET A 338 14.14 -43.50 -5.51
N PRO A 339 12.98 -44.17 -5.40
CA PRO A 339 12.96 -45.61 -5.26
C PRO A 339 13.57 -46.22 -6.52
N LYS A 340 14.53 -47.14 -6.35
CA LYS A 340 14.90 -48.05 -7.43
C LYS A 340 13.66 -48.88 -7.77
N ILE A 341 13.29 -48.87 -9.05
CA ILE A 341 12.22 -49.69 -9.63
C ILE A 341 12.56 -51.17 -9.42
#